data_AF-A0A090GUG3-F1
#
_entry.id   AF-A0A090GUG3-F1
#
_cell.length_a   1.000
_cell.length_b   1.000
_cell.length_c   1.000
_cell.angle_alpha   90.00
_cell.angle_beta   90.00
_cell.angle_gamma   90.00
#
_symmetry.space_group_name_H-M   'P 1'
#
loop_
_entity.id
_entity.type
_entity.pdbx_description
1 polymer ?
#
loop_
_entity_poly.entity_id
_entity_poly.type
_entity_poly.pdbx_seq_one_letter_code
_entity_poly.pdbx_strand_id
1 'polypeptide(L)'
;MAGTYLRPLPYCVAGAENLCDLPFFTGYTRDGGFASHVVADERFAFDLDATADPVSLAPLLCAGLIGWRCLKKAGGGKPLGIYGFGAAAHIVTQVAVWQGREIFAFTRPGDAQAQEFARSLGVVWAGSSEEPPSAELDAAIIFAPVGDLVPAALRAVLKGGRVVCGGIHMSDIPSMPYRLLWEERELLSVANLTRRDAEEFFPIAKRAQVRTHTKVYPLAQANQALDDLRMGRVSGAAVLVP
;
A
#
# COMPACT_ATOMS: atom_id res chain seq x y z
N MET A 1 -16.57 0.38 -41.86
CA MET A 1 -17.41 1.60 -41.75
C MET A 1 -17.17 2.20 -40.38
N ALA A 2 -17.06 3.53 -40.35
CA ALA A 2 -16.59 4.33 -39.24
C ALA A 2 -17.45 4.21 -37.98
N GLY A 3 -16.80 4.28 -36.81
CA GLY A 3 -17.51 4.56 -35.55
C GLY A 3 -16.82 4.03 -34.31
N THR A 4 -15.70 4.62 -33.87
CA THR A 4 -15.32 4.59 -32.45
C THR A 4 -14.32 5.72 -32.15
N TYR A 5 -14.79 6.96 -32.24
CA TYR A 5 -14.17 8.04 -31.47
C TYR A 5 -14.54 7.80 -30.00
N LEU A 6 -13.86 6.86 -29.33
CA LEU A 6 -13.82 6.87 -27.88
C LEU A 6 -13.05 8.13 -27.49
N ARG A 7 -13.80 9.21 -27.22
CA ARG A 7 -13.26 10.44 -26.65
C ARG A 7 -12.38 10.02 -25.47
N PRO A 8 -11.12 10.43 -25.40
CA PRO A 8 -10.25 9.99 -24.32
C PRO A 8 -10.87 10.42 -22.99
N LEU A 9 -11.03 9.47 -22.07
CA LEU A 9 -11.78 9.67 -20.83
C LEU A 9 -11.12 10.81 -20.03
N PRO A 10 -11.89 11.75 -19.47
CA PRO A 10 -11.33 12.96 -18.82
C PRO A 10 -10.25 12.65 -17.79
N TYR A 11 -10.45 11.61 -16.98
CA TYR A 11 -9.48 11.15 -15.99
C TYR A 11 -8.17 10.68 -16.62
N CYS A 12 -8.22 9.89 -17.69
CA CYS A 12 -7.01 9.39 -18.37
C CYS A 12 -6.21 10.53 -19.01
N VAL A 13 -6.89 11.51 -19.61
CA VAL A 13 -6.23 12.70 -20.19
C VAL A 13 -5.57 13.55 -19.11
N ALA A 14 -6.19 13.63 -17.93
CA ALA A 14 -5.68 14.39 -16.79
C ALA A 14 -4.56 13.67 -16.01
N GLY A 15 -4.13 12.46 -16.42
CA GLY A 15 -3.16 11.65 -15.67
C GLY A 15 -3.72 11.07 -14.36
N ALA A 16 -5.05 10.94 -14.28
CA ALA A 16 -5.79 10.33 -13.20
C ALA A 16 -6.44 9.01 -13.64
N GLU A 17 -5.74 8.22 -14.46
CA GLU A 17 -6.20 6.90 -14.97
C GLU A 17 -6.68 5.94 -13.87
N ASN A 18 -6.21 6.15 -12.63
CA ASN A 18 -6.63 5.41 -11.45
C ASN A 18 -8.14 5.60 -11.12
N LEU A 19 -8.77 6.64 -11.66
CA LEU A 19 -10.19 6.98 -11.52
C LEU A 19 -10.98 6.79 -12.83
N CYS A 20 -10.39 6.15 -13.84
CA CYS A 20 -11.05 5.89 -15.11
C CYS A 20 -12.38 5.14 -14.91
N ASP A 21 -13.44 5.59 -15.58
CA ASP A 21 -14.77 4.94 -15.52
C ASP A 21 -14.83 3.61 -16.28
N LEU A 22 -13.88 3.39 -17.21
CA LEU A 22 -13.75 2.14 -17.98
C LEU A 22 -12.32 1.58 -17.83
N PRO A 23 -11.91 1.19 -16.61
CA PRO A 23 -10.56 0.72 -16.36
C PRO A 23 -10.41 -0.73 -16.81
N PHE A 24 -9.20 -1.07 -17.26
CA PHE A 24 -8.79 -2.45 -17.40
C PHE A 24 -7.64 -2.76 -16.46
N PHE A 25 -7.83 -3.75 -15.60
CA PHE A 25 -6.88 -4.15 -14.56
C PHE A 25 -6.28 -5.51 -14.91
N THR A 26 -4.97 -5.55 -15.10
CA THR A 26 -4.22 -6.80 -15.33
C THR A 26 -4.34 -7.72 -14.13
N GLY A 27 -4.82 -8.94 -14.37
CA GLY A 27 -5.08 -9.93 -13.31
C GLY A 27 -6.40 -9.73 -12.55
N TYR A 28 -7.28 -8.83 -12.99
CA TYR A 28 -8.60 -8.65 -12.39
C TYR A 28 -9.73 -8.60 -13.44
N THR A 29 -9.71 -7.65 -14.39
CA THR A 29 -10.70 -7.59 -15.48
C THR A 29 -10.20 -8.15 -16.81
N ARG A 30 -8.90 -8.47 -16.88
CA ARG A 30 -8.26 -9.24 -17.94
C ARG A 30 -7.20 -10.15 -17.33
N ASP A 31 -6.74 -11.14 -18.10
CA ASP A 31 -5.70 -12.07 -17.66
C ASP A 31 -4.43 -11.36 -17.18
N GLY A 32 -3.74 -11.97 -16.23
CA GLY A 32 -2.58 -11.38 -15.55
C GLY A 32 -1.41 -12.35 -15.37
N GLY A 33 -0.54 -12.03 -14.42
CA GLY A 33 0.76 -12.69 -14.25
C GLY A 33 0.74 -14.11 -13.65
N PHE A 34 -0.43 -14.70 -13.37
CA PHE A 34 -0.52 -16.11 -12.95
C PHE A 34 -0.49 -17.02 -14.19
N ALA A 35 0.54 -16.85 -15.01
CA ALA A 35 0.73 -17.49 -16.31
C ALA A 35 2.22 -17.48 -16.67
N SER A 36 2.62 -18.26 -17.68
CA SER A 36 4.01 -18.23 -18.20
C SER A 36 4.32 -16.96 -19.01
N HIS A 37 3.30 -16.32 -19.58
CA HIS A 37 3.41 -15.12 -20.40
C HIS A 37 2.23 -14.18 -20.15
N VAL A 38 2.46 -12.88 -20.31
CA VAL A 38 1.42 -11.84 -20.17
C VAL A 38 1.54 -10.84 -21.32
N VAL A 39 0.40 -10.36 -21.82
CA VAL A 39 0.34 -9.24 -22.75
C VAL A 39 0.11 -7.96 -21.95
N ALA A 40 1.07 -7.05 -22.00
CA ALA A 40 1.01 -5.76 -21.32
C ALA A 40 0.81 -4.62 -22.33
N ASP A 41 0.05 -3.60 -21.93
CA ASP A 41 -0.02 -2.34 -22.64
C ASP A 41 1.24 -1.52 -22.31
N GLU A 42 2.02 -1.14 -23.33
CA GLU A 42 3.31 -0.45 -23.14
C GLU A 42 3.20 0.81 -22.28
N ARG A 43 2.04 1.48 -22.31
CA ARG A 43 1.83 2.71 -21.56
C ARG A 43 1.83 2.47 -20.05
N PHE A 44 1.55 1.23 -19.64
CA PHE A 44 1.51 0.80 -18.24
C PHE A 44 2.62 -0.21 -17.91
N ALA A 45 3.60 -0.36 -18.80
CA ALA A 45 4.81 -1.12 -18.57
C ALA A 45 5.93 -0.18 -18.10
N PHE A 46 6.76 -0.65 -17.18
CA PHE A 46 7.83 0.15 -16.59
C PHE A 46 9.16 -0.54 -16.77
N ASP A 47 10.18 0.24 -17.11
CA ASP A 47 11.55 -0.24 -17.17
C ASP A 47 12.09 -0.42 -15.76
N LEU A 48 12.53 -1.64 -15.46
CA LEU A 48 13.10 -2.02 -14.17
C LEU A 48 14.51 -2.57 -14.42
N ASP A 49 15.32 -2.61 -13.37
CA ASP A 49 16.69 -3.11 -13.47
C ASP A 49 16.69 -4.58 -13.92
N ALA A 50 17.12 -4.83 -15.16
CA ALA A 50 17.15 -6.16 -15.76
C ALA A 50 18.08 -7.15 -15.04
N THR A 51 18.97 -6.65 -14.18
CA THR A 51 19.88 -7.46 -13.37
C THR A 51 19.34 -7.79 -11.98
N ALA A 52 18.25 -7.12 -11.56
CA ALA A 52 17.65 -7.37 -10.26
C ALA A 52 16.76 -8.62 -10.28
N ASP A 53 16.67 -9.28 -9.12
CA ASP A 53 15.84 -10.47 -8.94
C ASP A 53 14.35 -10.12 -9.18
N PRO A 54 13.67 -10.70 -10.19
CA PRO A 54 12.27 -10.44 -10.47
C PRO A 54 11.35 -10.75 -9.29
N VAL A 55 11.69 -11.74 -8.45
CA VAL A 55 10.92 -12.07 -7.24
C VAL A 55 10.91 -10.88 -6.29
N SER A 56 12.05 -10.23 -6.12
CA SER A 56 12.17 -9.05 -5.27
C SER A 56 11.45 -7.82 -5.85
N LEU A 57 11.38 -7.71 -7.19
CA LEU A 57 10.76 -6.58 -7.88
C LEU A 57 9.23 -6.69 -7.95
N ALA A 58 8.68 -7.90 -8.07
CA ALA A 58 7.25 -8.10 -8.30
C ALA A 58 6.34 -7.39 -7.26
N PRO A 59 6.64 -7.41 -5.94
CA PRO A 59 5.82 -6.68 -4.96
C PRO A 59 5.85 -5.16 -5.12
N LEU A 60 6.90 -4.60 -5.71
CA LEU A 60 7.03 -3.14 -5.90
C LEU A 60 5.95 -2.61 -6.86
N LEU A 61 5.53 -3.40 -7.85
CA LEU A 61 4.56 -3.04 -8.89
C LEU A 61 3.12 -2.90 -8.39
N CYS A 62 2.82 -3.29 -7.15
CA CYS A 62 1.50 -3.10 -6.55
C CYS A 62 1.62 -2.55 -5.13
N ALA A 63 2.11 -3.38 -4.20
CA ALA A 63 2.24 -3.01 -2.79
C ALA A 63 3.18 -1.80 -2.59
N GLY A 64 4.28 -1.75 -3.34
CA GLY A 64 5.19 -0.61 -3.32
C GLY A 64 4.55 0.68 -3.83
N LEU A 65 3.94 0.65 -5.02
CA LEU A 65 3.27 1.81 -5.61
C LEU A 65 2.11 2.33 -4.76
N ILE A 66 1.27 1.44 -4.20
CA ILE A 66 0.18 1.84 -3.30
C ILE A 66 0.74 2.44 -2.01
N GLY A 67 1.79 1.82 -1.46
CA GLY A 67 2.52 2.37 -0.31
C GLY A 67 3.01 3.79 -0.57
N TRP A 68 3.72 4.00 -1.69
CA TRP A 68 4.21 5.32 -2.11
C TRP A 68 3.10 6.35 -2.27
N ARG A 69 2.00 5.98 -2.94
CA ARG A 69 0.85 6.87 -3.15
C ARG A 69 0.20 7.26 -1.82
N CYS A 70 0.08 6.33 -0.87
CA CYS A 70 -0.40 6.62 0.48
C CYS A 70 0.56 7.56 1.23
N LEU A 71 1.87 7.29 1.15
CA LEU A 71 2.90 8.11 1.79
C LEU A 71 2.89 9.56 1.30
N LYS A 72 2.75 9.77 -0.02
CA LYS A 72 2.60 11.12 -0.59
C LYS A 72 1.38 11.85 -0.03
N LYS A 73 0.23 11.17 0.06
CA LYS A 73 -1.00 11.76 0.63
C LYS A 73 -0.89 12.03 2.13
N ALA A 74 -0.17 11.18 2.87
CA ALA A 74 0.11 11.38 4.29
C ALA A 74 0.98 12.62 4.54
N GLY A 75 1.63 13.17 3.51
CA GLY A 75 2.44 14.38 3.62
C GLY A 75 3.78 14.15 4.33
N GLY A 76 4.45 15.26 4.68
CA GLY A 76 5.82 15.28 5.21
C GLY A 76 5.96 15.20 6.73
N GLY A 77 4.88 14.88 7.46
CA GLY A 77 4.93 14.73 8.92
C GLY A 77 5.94 13.67 9.37
N LYS A 78 6.50 13.78 10.58
CA LYS A 78 7.54 12.87 11.07
C LYS A 78 6.96 11.63 11.74
N PRO A 79 6.28 11.69 12.92
CA PRO A 79 5.54 10.56 13.44
C PRO A 79 4.46 10.09 12.45
N LEU A 80 4.65 8.89 11.91
CA LEU A 80 3.73 8.28 10.96
C LEU A 80 3.20 6.96 11.53
N GLY A 81 1.90 6.88 11.73
CA GLY A 81 1.22 5.63 12.04
C GLY A 81 1.03 4.77 10.79
N ILE A 82 1.32 3.48 10.88
CA ILE A 82 1.03 2.50 9.83
C ILE A 82 0.17 1.39 10.43
N TYR A 83 -1.11 1.34 10.05
CA TYR A 83 -2.08 0.36 10.53
C TYR A 83 -2.23 -0.80 9.56
N GLY A 84 -1.88 -2.00 10.00
CA GLY A 84 -1.80 -3.21 9.19
C GLY A 84 -0.43 -3.38 8.56
N PHE A 85 0.41 -4.24 9.15
CA PHE A 85 1.81 -4.38 8.78
C PHE A 85 2.08 -5.52 7.78
N GLY A 86 1.50 -5.41 6.58
CA GLY A 86 1.63 -6.39 5.48
C GLY A 86 2.60 -5.98 4.37
N ALA A 87 2.31 -6.43 3.14
CA ALA A 87 3.14 -6.18 1.95
C ALA A 87 3.41 -4.68 1.69
N ALA A 88 2.39 -3.84 1.63
CA ALA A 88 2.58 -2.41 1.36
C ALA A 88 3.31 -1.70 2.51
N ALA A 89 2.94 -2.03 3.75
CA ALA A 89 3.52 -1.45 4.96
C ALA A 89 5.02 -1.70 5.06
N HIS A 90 5.51 -2.93 4.88
CA HIS A 90 6.93 -3.22 5.02
C HIS A 90 7.80 -2.53 3.95
N ILE A 91 7.25 -2.34 2.74
CA ILE A 91 7.93 -1.62 1.65
C ILE A 91 7.99 -0.12 1.97
N VAL A 92 6.83 0.50 2.25
CA VAL A 92 6.76 1.95 2.46
C VAL A 92 7.46 2.38 3.75
N THR A 93 7.51 1.52 4.77
CA THR A 93 8.22 1.78 6.03
C THR A 93 9.69 2.06 5.76
N GLN A 94 10.35 1.29 4.91
CA GLN A 94 11.77 1.49 4.57
C GLN A 94 11.99 2.84 3.88
N VAL A 95 11.08 3.24 2.99
CA VAL A 95 11.13 4.57 2.35
C VAL A 95 10.94 5.69 3.39
N ALA A 96 9.98 5.53 4.29
CA ALA A 96 9.69 6.53 5.31
C ALA A 96 10.83 6.66 6.35
N VAL A 97 11.43 5.55 6.76
CA VAL A 97 12.63 5.53 7.62
C VAL A 97 13.81 6.19 6.90
N TRP A 98 14.03 5.89 5.61
CA TRP A 98 15.05 6.57 4.81
C TRP A 98 14.81 8.08 4.68
N GLN A 99 13.55 8.54 4.70
CA GLN A 99 13.18 9.96 4.77
C GLN A 99 13.36 10.58 6.17
N GLY A 100 13.81 9.81 7.17
CA GLY A 100 13.99 10.27 8.55
C GLY A 100 12.67 10.42 9.33
N ARG A 101 11.62 9.69 8.94
CA ARG A 101 10.34 9.65 9.65
C ARG A 101 10.36 8.63 10.78
N GLU A 102 9.65 8.93 11.85
CA GLU A 102 9.48 8.04 13.00
C GLU A 102 8.22 7.20 12.80
N ILE A 103 8.39 5.89 12.64
CA ILE A 103 7.27 5.00 12.27
C ILE A 103 6.70 4.31 13.51
N PHE A 104 5.38 4.38 13.63
CA PHE A 104 4.58 3.69 14.65
C PHE A 104 3.77 2.60 13.94
N ALA A 105 4.17 1.34 14.10
CA ALA A 105 3.51 0.21 13.46
C ALA A 105 2.38 -0.35 14.35
N PHE A 106 1.15 -0.35 13.84
CA PHE A 106 0.00 -0.92 14.50
C PHE A 106 -0.38 -2.24 13.83
N THR A 107 -0.29 -3.33 14.59
CA THR A 107 -0.60 -4.68 14.12
C THR A 107 -1.92 -5.16 14.69
N ARG A 108 -2.41 -6.32 14.22
CA ARG A 108 -3.52 -7.00 14.87
C ARG A 108 -3.15 -7.34 16.33
N PRO A 109 -4.12 -7.35 17.28
CA PRO A 109 -3.87 -7.86 18.62
C PRO A 109 -3.24 -9.26 18.59
N GLY A 110 -2.16 -9.44 19.35
CA GLY A 110 -1.43 -10.71 19.47
C GLY A 110 -0.49 -11.05 18.29
N ASP A 111 -0.37 -10.20 17.27
CA ASP A 111 0.50 -10.44 16.11
C ASP A 111 1.96 -10.07 16.39
N ALA A 112 2.60 -10.83 17.28
CA ALA A 112 3.99 -10.61 17.68
C ALA A 112 4.97 -10.72 16.50
N GLN A 113 4.67 -11.58 15.51
CA GLN A 113 5.50 -11.76 14.32
C GLN A 113 5.51 -10.48 13.46
N ALA A 114 4.34 -9.89 13.19
CA ALA A 114 4.29 -8.64 12.44
C ALA A 114 4.98 -7.49 13.21
N GLN A 115 4.87 -7.45 14.54
CA GLN A 115 5.54 -6.45 15.35
C GLN A 115 7.07 -6.60 15.33
N GLU A 116 7.58 -7.83 15.46
CA GLU A 116 9.02 -8.10 15.34
C GLU A 116 9.54 -7.76 13.94
N PHE A 117 8.77 -8.12 12.91
CA PHE A 117 9.10 -7.76 11.53
C PHE A 117 9.14 -6.24 11.34
N ALA A 118 8.18 -5.50 11.89
CA ALA A 118 8.20 -4.04 11.87
C ALA A 118 9.45 -3.47 12.56
N ARG A 119 9.79 -3.96 13.77
CA ARG A 119 10.98 -3.54 14.50
C ARG A 119 12.27 -3.80 13.70
N SER A 120 12.35 -4.91 12.98
CA SER A 120 13.49 -5.22 12.10
C SER A 120 13.69 -4.20 10.97
N LEU A 121 12.66 -3.44 10.62
CA LEU A 121 12.68 -2.40 9.58
C LEU A 121 12.89 -0.98 10.14
N GLY A 122 13.17 -0.84 11.44
CA GLY A 122 13.54 0.43 12.05
C GLY A 122 12.36 1.29 12.50
N VAL A 123 11.18 0.70 12.75
CA VAL A 123 10.08 1.44 13.40
C VAL A 123 10.46 1.79 14.84
N VAL A 124 10.04 2.95 15.33
CA VAL A 124 10.34 3.41 16.70
C VAL A 124 9.42 2.76 17.74
N TRP A 125 8.24 2.32 17.30
CA TRP A 125 7.27 1.60 18.13
C TRP A 125 6.48 0.61 17.29
N ALA A 126 6.16 -0.54 17.87
CA ALA A 126 5.26 -1.53 17.28
C ALA A 126 4.39 -2.14 18.38
N GLY A 127 3.07 -2.16 18.17
CA GLY A 127 2.10 -2.66 19.15
C GLY A 127 0.73 -2.95 18.53
N SER A 128 -0.22 -3.35 19.37
CA SER A 128 -1.60 -3.63 18.93
C SER A 128 -2.27 -2.36 18.40
N SER A 129 -3.13 -2.49 17.39
CA SER A 129 -4.00 -1.41 16.92
C SER A 129 -5.03 -0.95 17.95
N GLU A 130 -5.21 -1.70 19.03
CA GLU A 130 -6.07 -1.35 20.18
C GLU A 130 -5.33 -0.52 21.24
N GLU A 131 -4.01 -0.43 21.15
CA GLU A 131 -3.17 0.36 22.05
C GLU A 131 -2.97 1.78 21.47
N PRO A 132 -3.03 2.83 22.31
CA PRO A 132 -2.66 4.16 21.87
C PRO A 132 -1.16 4.25 21.60
N PRO A 133 -0.70 5.04 20.60
CA PRO A 133 0.72 5.29 20.43
C PRO A 133 1.29 6.05 21.63
N SER A 134 2.59 5.88 21.87
CA SER A 134 3.32 6.62 22.91
C SER A 134 3.55 8.10 22.58
N ALA A 135 3.19 8.54 21.38
CA ALA A 135 3.28 9.93 20.92
C ALA A 135 2.10 10.26 19.98
N GLU A 136 1.75 11.55 19.86
CA GLU A 136 0.81 12.00 18.84
C GLU A 136 1.41 11.82 17.43
N LEU A 137 0.56 11.46 16.47
CA LEU A 137 0.98 11.18 15.09
C LEU A 137 0.71 12.38 14.17
N ASP A 138 1.66 12.74 13.31
CA ASP A 138 1.39 13.77 12.29
C ASP A 138 0.45 13.26 11.20
N ALA A 139 0.57 11.98 10.87
CA ALA A 139 -0.30 11.31 9.91
C ALA A 139 -0.41 9.80 10.23
N ALA A 140 -1.41 9.16 9.64
CA ALA A 140 -1.60 7.72 9.68
C ALA A 140 -1.97 7.17 8.30
N ILE A 141 -1.49 5.98 7.98
CA ILE A 141 -1.88 5.20 6.81
C ILE A 141 -2.52 3.89 7.27
N ILE A 142 -3.69 3.56 6.74
CA ILE A 142 -4.43 2.33 7.05
C ILE A 142 -4.40 1.41 5.84
N PHE A 143 -3.65 0.32 5.95
CA PHE A 143 -3.63 -0.78 4.98
C PHE A 143 -4.53 -1.96 5.40
N ALA A 144 -4.79 -2.10 6.70
CA ALA A 144 -5.70 -3.14 7.19
C ALA A 144 -7.14 -2.89 6.69
N PRO A 145 -7.86 -3.94 6.25
CA PRO A 145 -9.21 -3.82 5.67
C PRO A 145 -10.30 -3.68 6.76
N VAL A 146 -10.07 -2.84 7.78
CA VAL A 146 -10.92 -2.72 8.98
C VAL A 146 -11.32 -1.26 9.18
N GLY A 147 -12.60 -0.95 8.95
CA GLY A 147 -13.16 0.40 9.05
C GLY A 147 -13.10 1.02 10.45
N ASP A 148 -13.15 0.19 11.50
CA ASP A 148 -13.01 0.65 12.90
C ASP A 148 -11.66 1.32 13.21
N LEU A 149 -10.64 1.08 12.38
CA LEU A 149 -9.34 1.73 12.51
C LEU A 149 -9.38 3.20 12.10
N VAL A 150 -10.34 3.63 11.29
CA VAL A 150 -10.47 5.03 10.86
C VAL A 150 -10.69 5.97 12.05
N PRO A 151 -11.72 5.79 12.91
CA PRO A 151 -11.89 6.65 14.08
C PRO A 151 -10.76 6.48 15.11
N ALA A 152 -10.10 5.31 15.17
CA ALA A 152 -8.92 5.12 16.02
C ALA A 152 -7.72 5.96 15.54
N ALA A 153 -7.41 5.91 14.25
CA ALA A 153 -6.35 6.69 13.64
C ALA A 153 -6.64 8.20 13.73
N LEU A 154 -7.89 8.63 13.53
CA LEU A 154 -8.27 10.04 13.69
C LEU A 154 -8.08 10.55 15.13
N ARG A 155 -8.25 9.68 16.15
CA ARG A 155 -7.92 10.03 17.54
C ARG A 155 -6.41 10.10 17.80
N ALA A 156 -5.63 9.30 17.09
CA ALA A 156 -4.18 9.19 17.28
C ALA A 156 -3.40 10.30 16.58
N VAL A 157 -3.96 10.88 15.51
CA VAL A 157 -3.33 12.01 14.83
C VAL A 157 -3.63 13.34 15.52
N LEU A 158 -2.66 14.25 15.51
CA LEU A 158 -2.83 15.58 16.06
C LEU A 158 -3.78 16.44 15.19
N LYS A 159 -4.13 17.63 15.70
CA LYS A 159 -4.98 18.60 14.98
C LYS A 159 -4.35 18.93 13.62
N GLY A 160 -5.18 19.03 12.58
CA GLY A 160 -4.69 19.17 11.20
C GLY A 160 -4.06 17.91 10.60
N GLY A 161 -3.99 16.81 11.36
CA GLY A 161 -3.37 15.55 10.94
C GLY A 161 -4.18 14.80 9.87
N ARG A 162 -3.51 13.89 9.18
CA ARG A 162 -4.06 13.17 8.02
C ARG A 162 -4.20 11.67 8.28
N VAL A 163 -5.36 11.11 7.96
CA VAL A 163 -5.57 9.65 7.93
C VAL A 163 -5.82 9.22 6.48
N VAL A 164 -4.97 8.34 5.96
CA VAL A 164 -5.02 7.87 4.57
C VAL A 164 -5.41 6.39 4.52
N CYS A 165 -6.57 6.10 3.94
CA CYS A 165 -7.00 4.74 3.68
C CYS A 165 -6.38 4.21 2.37
N GLY A 166 -5.53 3.19 2.50
CA GLY A 166 -4.79 2.58 1.39
C GLY A 166 -5.24 1.17 0.99
N GLY A 167 -6.22 0.60 1.70
CA GLY A 167 -6.79 -0.72 1.36
C GLY A 167 -7.67 -0.67 0.10
N ILE A 168 -7.57 -1.68 -0.76
CA ILE A 168 -8.45 -1.86 -1.93
C ILE A 168 -9.88 -2.23 -1.53
N HIS A 169 -10.04 -2.80 -0.34
CA HIS A 169 -11.30 -3.14 0.29
C HIS A 169 -11.15 -2.93 1.80
N MET A 170 -12.23 -2.54 2.46
CA MET A 170 -12.35 -2.52 3.92
C MET A 170 -13.80 -2.79 4.32
N SER A 171 -14.02 -3.20 5.56
CA SER A 171 -15.35 -3.15 6.17
C SER A 171 -15.87 -1.72 6.23
N ASP A 172 -17.18 -1.56 6.41
CA ASP A 172 -17.78 -0.24 6.59
C ASP A 172 -17.08 0.57 7.69
N ILE A 173 -16.93 1.88 7.44
CA ILE A 173 -16.45 2.82 8.44
C ILE A 173 -17.61 3.10 9.39
N PRO A 174 -17.46 2.85 10.71
CA PRO A 174 -18.55 3.05 11.66
C PRO A 174 -18.90 4.54 11.81
N SER A 175 -20.05 4.81 12.40
CA SER A 175 -20.38 6.17 12.83
C SER A 175 -19.35 6.67 13.85
N MET A 176 -18.97 7.94 13.71
CA MET A 176 -17.98 8.55 14.58
C MET A 176 -18.38 9.99 14.94
N PRO A 177 -18.01 10.49 16.13
CA PRO A 177 -18.38 11.83 16.54
C PRO A 177 -17.61 12.87 15.70
N TYR A 178 -18.31 13.90 15.24
CA TYR A 178 -17.74 14.96 14.39
C TYR A 178 -16.48 15.62 14.97
N ARG A 179 -16.30 15.61 16.30
CA ARG A 179 -15.09 16.10 16.97
C ARG A 179 -13.79 15.43 16.50
N LEU A 180 -13.86 14.22 15.93
CA LEU A 180 -12.70 13.56 15.35
C LEU A 180 -12.25 14.19 14.02
N LEU A 181 -13.10 14.99 13.36
CA LEU A 181 -12.75 15.74 12.15
C LEU A 181 -12.63 17.24 12.39
N TRP A 182 -13.43 17.79 13.32
CA TRP A 182 -13.59 19.23 13.57
C TRP A 182 -12.27 20.02 13.67
N GLU A 183 -11.23 19.45 14.28
CA GLU A 183 -9.94 20.11 14.46
C GLU A 183 -9.06 20.03 13.19
N GLU A 184 -9.69 20.25 12.04
CA GLU A 184 -9.10 20.25 10.69
C GLU A 184 -8.39 18.96 10.27
N ARG A 185 -8.78 17.81 10.86
CA ARG A 185 -8.22 16.52 10.46
C ARG A 185 -8.77 16.09 9.11
N GLU A 186 -7.91 15.53 8.26
CA GLU A 186 -8.28 15.06 6.93
C GLU A 186 -8.43 13.54 6.92
N LEU A 187 -9.55 13.05 6.37
CA LEU A 187 -9.73 11.64 6.01
C LEU A 187 -9.65 11.50 4.49
N LEU A 188 -8.65 10.77 4.01
CA LEU A 188 -8.30 10.65 2.61
C LEU A 188 -8.35 9.19 2.17
N SER A 189 -8.73 8.94 0.92
CA SER A 189 -8.64 7.62 0.30
C SER A 189 -7.61 7.59 -0.83
N VAL A 190 -7.11 6.39 -1.11
CA VAL A 190 -6.34 6.04 -2.30
C VAL A 190 -7.11 5.01 -3.10
N ALA A 191 -7.33 5.30 -4.39
CA ALA A 191 -7.90 4.36 -5.33
C ALA A 191 -6.88 4.09 -6.44
N ASN A 192 -6.56 2.81 -6.65
CA ASN A 192 -5.71 2.30 -7.74
C ASN A 192 -4.36 3.06 -7.88
N LEU A 193 -3.74 2.93 -9.06
CA LEU A 193 -2.42 3.46 -9.37
C LEU A 193 -2.44 4.32 -10.62
N THR A 194 -1.58 5.33 -10.65
CA THR A 194 -1.25 6.10 -11.85
C THR A 194 0.16 5.74 -12.32
N ARG A 195 0.44 5.92 -13.61
CA ARG A 195 1.80 5.74 -14.17
C ARG A 195 2.81 6.66 -13.49
N ARG A 196 2.38 7.87 -13.17
CA ARG A 196 3.18 8.84 -12.41
C ARG A 196 3.62 8.32 -11.05
N ASP A 197 2.82 7.48 -10.38
CA ASP A 197 3.25 6.89 -9.11
C ASP A 197 4.49 6.00 -9.30
N ALA A 198 4.59 5.29 -10.43
CA ALA A 198 5.73 4.44 -10.76
C ALA A 198 6.98 5.23 -11.17
N GLU A 199 6.79 6.25 -12.02
CA GLU A 199 7.86 7.18 -12.42
C GLU A 199 8.52 7.83 -11.19
N GLU A 200 7.73 8.17 -10.17
CA GLU A 200 8.25 8.75 -8.93
C GLU A 200 8.82 7.69 -7.97
N PHE A 201 8.16 6.54 -7.83
CA PHE A 201 8.50 5.54 -6.81
C PHE A 201 9.78 4.77 -7.11
N PHE A 202 9.97 4.24 -8.32
CA PHE A 202 11.10 3.33 -8.57
C PHE A 202 12.47 3.98 -8.33
N PRO A 203 12.72 5.25 -8.73
CA PRO A 203 13.95 5.94 -8.37
C PRO A 203 14.13 6.14 -6.86
N ILE A 204 13.04 6.29 -6.11
CA ILE A 204 13.06 6.41 -4.65
C ILE A 204 13.34 5.07 -4.00
N ALA A 205 12.67 4.00 -4.43
CA ALA A 205 12.88 2.65 -3.93
C ALA A 205 14.36 2.22 -4.08
N LYS A 206 14.98 2.54 -5.22
CA LYS A 206 16.41 2.30 -5.46
C LYS A 206 17.31 3.10 -4.51
N ARG A 207 17.06 4.40 -4.34
CA ARG A 207 17.86 5.27 -3.43
C ARG A 207 17.71 4.90 -1.96
N ALA A 208 16.50 4.53 -1.54
CA ALA A 208 16.20 4.05 -0.20
C ALA A 208 16.66 2.59 0.03
N GLN A 209 17.18 1.92 -1.01
CA GLN A 209 17.63 0.52 -0.97
C GLN A 209 16.56 -0.42 -0.41
N VAL A 210 15.31 -0.22 -0.84
CA VAL A 210 14.15 -1.01 -0.39
C VAL A 210 14.41 -2.49 -0.68
N ARG A 211 14.24 -3.33 0.35
CA ARG A 211 14.29 -4.78 0.25
C ARG A 211 12.91 -5.36 0.51
N THR A 212 12.39 -6.11 -0.45
CA THR A 212 11.12 -6.82 -0.27
C THR A 212 11.36 -8.12 0.48
N HIS A 213 10.52 -8.39 1.48
CA HIS A 213 10.50 -9.70 2.13
C HIS A 213 9.47 -10.56 1.40
N THR A 214 9.92 -11.64 0.76
CA THR A 214 9.08 -12.45 -0.11
C THR A 214 9.06 -13.92 0.30
N LYS A 215 7.87 -14.54 0.25
CA LYS A 215 7.71 -15.99 0.29
C LYS A 215 7.41 -16.49 -1.12
N VAL A 216 8.31 -17.29 -1.66
CA VAL A 216 8.21 -17.80 -3.04
C VAL A 216 7.39 -19.08 -3.07
N TYR A 217 6.53 -19.18 -4.07
CA TYR A 217 5.75 -20.38 -4.38
C TYR A 217 5.86 -20.68 -5.87
N PRO A 218 5.92 -21.95 -6.30
CA PRO A 218 5.68 -22.30 -7.69
C PRO A 218 4.26 -21.87 -8.11
N LEU A 219 4.07 -21.47 -9.37
CA LEU A 219 2.75 -21.10 -9.90
C LEU A 219 1.70 -22.22 -9.70
N ALA A 220 2.12 -23.48 -9.83
CA ALA A 220 1.27 -24.64 -9.57
C ALA A 220 0.72 -24.70 -8.12
N GLN A 221 1.32 -23.97 -7.18
CA GLN A 221 0.91 -23.88 -5.78
C GLN A 221 0.17 -22.57 -5.45
N ALA A 222 -0.38 -21.87 -6.45
CA ALA A 222 -1.15 -20.64 -6.26
C ALA A 222 -2.23 -20.74 -5.17
N ASN A 223 -2.98 -21.86 -5.13
CA ASN A 223 -4.01 -22.06 -4.11
C ASN A 223 -3.41 -22.13 -2.69
N GLN A 224 -2.27 -22.80 -2.52
CA GLN A 224 -1.57 -22.83 -1.23
C GLN A 224 -1.10 -21.44 -0.81
N ALA A 225 -0.58 -20.64 -1.75
CA ALA A 225 -0.16 -19.27 -1.47
C ALA A 225 -1.34 -18.40 -1.01
N LEU A 226 -2.52 -18.55 -1.65
CA LEU A 226 -3.75 -17.85 -1.26
C LEU A 226 -4.25 -18.30 0.13
N ASP A 227 -4.18 -19.59 0.43
CA ASP A 227 -4.58 -20.12 1.74
C ASP A 227 -3.64 -19.67 2.85
N ASP A 228 -2.33 -19.66 2.60
CA ASP A 228 -1.33 -19.12 3.53
C ASP A 228 -1.56 -17.63 3.79
N LEU A 229 -1.85 -16.85 2.74
CA LEU A 229 -2.17 -15.43 2.87
C LEU A 229 -3.43 -15.22 3.73
N ARG A 230 -4.51 -15.96 3.43
CA ARG A 230 -5.79 -15.88 4.18
C ARG A 230 -5.61 -16.22 5.66
N MET A 231 -4.74 -17.17 5.96
CA MET A 231 -4.46 -17.63 7.32
C MET A 231 -3.34 -16.84 8.02
N GLY A 232 -2.82 -15.77 7.41
CA GLY A 232 -1.78 -14.94 8.01
C GLY A 232 -0.40 -15.62 8.13
N ARG A 233 -0.13 -16.66 7.33
CA ARG A 233 1.14 -17.42 7.34
C ARG A 233 2.22 -16.84 6.41
N VAL A 234 2.04 -15.60 5.96
CA VAL A 234 2.95 -14.90 5.05
C VAL A 234 3.37 -13.58 5.70
N SER A 235 4.67 -13.43 5.93
CA SER A 235 5.28 -12.15 6.26
C SER A 235 5.81 -11.48 4.99
N GLY A 236 5.45 -10.22 4.75
CA GLY A 236 5.80 -9.51 3.52
C GLY A 236 4.86 -9.83 2.35
N ALA A 237 5.39 -10.28 1.21
CA ALA A 237 4.61 -10.60 0.01
C ALA A 237 4.78 -12.06 -0.43
N ALA A 238 3.70 -12.71 -0.84
CA ALA A 238 3.78 -13.99 -1.55
C ALA A 238 4.03 -13.74 -3.04
N VAL A 239 4.97 -14.46 -3.64
CA VAL A 239 5.33 -14.33 -5.07
C VAL A 239 5.24 -15.69 -5.74
N LEU A 240 4.56 -15.76 -6.88
CA LEU A 240 4.50 -16.96 -7.70
C LEU A 240 5.58 -16.94 -8.78
N VAL A 241 6.24 -18.09 -8.97
CA VAL A 241 7.23 -18.31 -10.02
C VAL A 241 6.66 -19.34 -11.01
N PRO A 242 6.36 -18.94 -12.26
CA PRO A 242 5.89 -19.82 -13.33
C PRO A 242 6.86 -20.94 -13.71
#